data_AF-A0A444I2M0-F1
#
_entry.id   AF-A0A444I2M0-F1
#
_cell.length_a   1.000
_cell.length_b   1.000
_cell.length_c   1.000
_cell.angle_alpha   90.00
_cell.angle_beta   90.00
_cell.angle_gamma   90.00
#
_symmetry.space_group_name_H-M   'P 1'
#
loop_
_entity.id
_entity.type
_entity.pdbx_description
1 polymer ?
#
loop_
_entity_poly.entity_id
_entity_poly.type
_entity_poly.pdbx_seq_one_letter_code
_entity_poly.pdbx_strand_id
1 'polypeptide(L)'
;MATPYVDLRDNDEIYYVVEERGVELERVKCSSIDDVLYFLFSDITHDMASNHAATHGKPGTEFRRLMFQEQLRLLELASKKWRLKRELEIKEVLGKAPYNDRTS
;
A
#
# COMPACT_ATOMS: atom_id res chain seq x y z
N MET A 1 -2.42 -5.74 -15.03
CA MET A 1 -2.47 -6.13 -13.62
C MET A 1 -1.03 -6.42 -13.25
N ALA A 2 -0.50 -5.64 -12.32
CA ALA A 2 0.82 -5.90 -11.80
C ALA A 2 0.79 -7.22 -11.02
N THR A 3 1.86 -8.02 -11.15
CA THR A 3 1.99 -9.33 -10.52
C THR A 3 3.15 -9.24 -9.53
N PRO A 4 2.89 -9.32 -8.22
CA PRO A 4 3.95 -9.34 -7.23
C PRO A 4 4.59 -10.72 -7.15
N TYR A 5 5.89 -10.77 -6.88
CA TYR A 5 6.60 -11.99 -6.54
C TYR A 5 7.76 -11.72 -5.58
N VAL A 6 8.22 -12.79 -4.92
CA VAL A 6 9.40 -12.75 -4.05
C VAL A 6 10.59 -13.30 -4.82
N ASP A 7 11.65 -12.51 -4.87
CA ASP A 7 12.92 -12.86 -5.51
C ASP A 7 13.95 -13.14 -4.41
N LEU A 8 14.31 -14.42 -4.28
CA LEU A 8 15.30 -14.92 -3.32
C LEU A 8 16.63 -15.13 -4.05
N ARG A 9 17.68 -14.47 -3.57
CA ARG A 9 19.02 -14.55 -4.16
C ARG A 9 19.91 -15.53 -3.39
N ASP A 10 20.96 -16.03 -4.06
CA ASP A 10 21.91 -17.00 -3.50
C ASP A 10 22.70 -16.46 -2.29
N ASN A 11 22.71 -15.14 -2.08
CA ASN A 11 23.35 -14.46 -0.96
C ASN A 11 22.37 -14.13 0.18
N ASP A 12 21.25 -14.85 0.25
CA ASP A 12 20.15 -14.67 1.22
C ASP A 12 19.45 -13.30 1.14
N GLU A 13 19.67 -12.52 0.07
CA GLU A 13 18.91 -11.29 -0.15
C GLU A 13 17.49 -11.61 -0.62
N ILE A 14 16.53 -10.93 0.02
CA ILE A 14 15.11 -11.08 -0.24
C ILE A 14 14.60 -9.80 -0.88
N TYR A 15 13.90 -9.91 -1.99
CA TYR A 15 13.25 -8.78 -2.64
C TYR A 15 11.76 -9.03 -2.82
N TYR A 16 10.95 -8.01 -2.55
CA TYR A 16 9.58 -7.92 -3.05
C TYR A 16 9.61 -7.17 -4.37
N VAL A 17 9.09 -7.77 -5.44
CA VAL A 17 9.14 -7.23 -6.79
C VAL A 17 7.73 -7.14 -7.35
N VAL A 18 7.41 -6.02 -7.97
CA VAL A 18 6.13 -5.79 -8.66
C VAL A 18 6.43 -5.62 -10.15
N GLU A 19 5.87 -6.51 -10.98
CA GLU A 19 6.05 -6.48 -12.44
C GLU A 19 4.71 -6.29 -13.15
N GLU A 20 4.66 -5.44 -14.17
CA GLU A 20 3.53 -5.39 -15.10
C GLU A 20 3.97 -5.62 -16.53
N ARG A 21 3.44 -6.69 -17.16
CA ARG A 21 3.70 -7.03 -18.58
C ARG A 21 5.19 -7.17 -18.90
N GLY A 22 5.97 -7.80 -18.02
CA GLY A 22 7.41 -7.97 -18.19
C GLY A 22 8.25 -6.73 -17.85
N VAL A 23 7.64 -5.68 -17.31
CA VAL A 23 8.34 -4.47 -16.86
C VAL A 23 8.30 -4.39 -15.34
N GLU A 24 9.47 -4.43 -14.71
CA GLU A 24 9.61 -4.20 -13.26
C GLU A 24 9.21 -2.76 -12.94
N LEU A 25 8.15 -2.61 -12.13
CA LEU A 25 7.66 -1.33 -11.65
C LEU A 25 8.32 -0.95 -10.32
N GLU A 26 8.58 -1.96 -9.48
CA GLU A 26 9.14 -1.77 -8.15
C GLU A 26 9.98 -2.98 -7.74
N ARG A 27 11.09 -2.71 -7.05
CA ARG A 27 11.91 -3.71 -6.37
C ARG A 27 12.34 -3.16 -5.03
N VAL A 28 11.91 -3.83 -3.96
CA VAL A 28 12.24 -3.44 -2.60
C VAL A 28 13.03 -4.55 -1.92
N LYS A 29 14.24 -4.19 -1.45
CA LYS A 29 15.03 -5.08 -0.61
C LYS A 29 14.35 -5.23 0.76
N CYS A 30 14.08 -6.46 1.15
CA CYS A 30 13.44 -6.82 2.42
C CYS A 30 14.52 -7.32 3.39
N SER A 31 14.45 -6.89 4.65
CA SER A 31 15.41 -7.34 5.68
C SER A 31 14.90 -8.58 6.42
N SER A 32 13.63 -8.95 6.21
CA SER A 32 12.96 -10.03 6.92
C SER A 32 11.73 -10.53 6.16
N ILE A 33 11.23 -11.69 6.56
CA ILE A 33 9.92 -12.21 6.09
C ILE A 33 8.78 -11.26 6.50
N ASP A 34 8.86 -10.60 7.67
CA ASP A 34 7.86 -9.61 8.09
C ASP A 34 7.79 -8.41 7.13
N ASP A 35 8.92 -7.99 6.55
CA ASP A 35 8.93 -6.95 5.51
C ASP A 35 8.26 -7.41 4.23
N VAL A 36 8.52 -8.65 3.78
CA VAL A 36 7.86 -9.22 2.60
C VAL A 36 6.35 -9.29 2.81
N LEU A 37 5.91 -9.79 3.97
CA LEU A 37 4.50 -9.88 4.31
C LEU A 37 3.87 -8.49 4.39
N TYR A 38 4.59 -7.49 4.91
CA TYR A 38 4.10 -6.11 4.91
C TYR A 38 3.80 -5.61 3.50
N PHE A 39 4.73 -5.78 2.53
CA PHE A 39 4.49 -5.31 1.16
C PHE A 39 3.33 -6.05 0.49
N LEU A 40 3.28 -7.37 0.63
CA LEU A 40 2.18 -8.18 0.10
C LEU A 40 0.82 -7.74 0.66
N PHE A 41 0.71 -7.58 1.99
CA PHE A 41 -0.53 -7.14 2.62
C PHE A 41 -0.83 -5.66 2.33
N SER A 42 0.18 -4.81 2.18
CA SER A 42 -0.02 -3.42 1.75
C SER A 42 -0.71 -3.36 0.39
N ASP A 43 -0.27 -4.16 -0.58
CA ASP A 43 -0.88 -4.20 -1.92
C ASP A 43 -2.29 -4.78 -1.89
N ILE A 44 -2.49 -5.93 -1.22
CA ILE A 44 -3.81 -6.55 -1.09
C ILE A 44 -4.80 -5.58 -0.42
N THR A 45 -4.39 -4.94 0.67
CA THR A 45 -5.27 -4.00 1.39
C THR A 45 -5.47 -2.70 0.63
N HIS A 46 -4.53 -2.29 -0.23
CA HIS A 46 -4.70 -1.15 -1.13
C HIS A 46 -5.83 -1.40 -2.13
N ASP A 47 -5.86 -2.57 -2.76
CA ASP A 47 -6.92 -2.93 -3.71
C ASP A 47 -8.28 -3.04 -3.02
N MET A 48 -8.34 -3.70 -1.86
CA MET A 48 -9.56 -3.80 -1.05
C MET A 48 -10.08 -2.42 -0.62
N ALA A 49 -9.20 -1.54 -0.14
CA ALA A 49 -9.56 -0.20 0.30
C ALA A 49 -9.95 0.72 -0.87
N SER A 50 -9.34 0.54 -2.04
CA SER A 50 -9.70 1.26 -3.25
C SER A 50 -11.10 0.88 -3.71
N ASN A 51 -11.43 -0.41 -3.72
CA ASN A 51 -12.78 -0.90 -4.00
C ASN A 51 -13.80 -0.38 -2.98
N HIS A 52 -13.44 -0.35 -1.70
CA HIS A 52 -14.27 0.22 -0.66
C HIS A 52 -14.55 1.71 -0.93
N ALA A 53 -13.51 2.50 -1.21
CA ALA A 53 -13.65 3.92 -1.48
C ALA A 53 -14.49 4.21 -2.74
N ALA A 54 -14.34 3.39 -3.79
CA ALA A 54 -15.12 3.51 -5.02
C ALA A 54 -16.62 3.22 -4.82
N THR A 55 -16.96 2.31 -3.91
CA THR A 55 -18.34 1.85 -3.69
C THR A 55 -19.06 2.60 -2.57
N HIS A 56 -18.33 3.19 -1.62
CA HIS A 56 -18.88 3.88 -0.44
C HIS A 56 -18.66 5.39 -0.47
N GLY A 57 -17.86 5.89 -1.41
CA GLY A 57 -17.61 7.32 -1.60
C GLY A 57 -18.89 8.08 -1.97
N LYS A 58 -19.16 9.18 -1.27
CA LYS A 58 -20.23 10.11 -1.62
C LYS A 58 -19.69 11.20 -2.56
N PRO A 59 -20.54 11.81 -3.42
CA PRO A 59 -20.12 12.96 -4.23
C PRO A 59 -19.44 14.03 -3.37
N GLY A 60 -18.27 14.52 -3.82
CA GLY A 60 -17.46 15.51 -3.11
C GLY A 60 -16.56 14.96 -1.99
N THR A 61 -16.59 13.65 -1.71
CA THR A 61 -15.61 13.03 -0.80
C THR A 61 -14.28 12.84 -1.51
N GLU A 62 -13.17 13.25 -0.89
CA GLU A 62 -11.84 12.96 -1.41
C GLU A 62 -11.57 11.44 -1.30
N PHE A 63 -11.33 10.80 -2.44
CA PHE A 63 -11.24 9.34 -2.56
C PHE A 63 -10.16 8.73 -1.66
N ARG A 64 -8.97 9.35 -1.63
CA ARG A 64 -7.82 8.84 -0.88
C ARG A 64 -8.07 8.92 0.62
N ARG A 65 -8.87 9.86 1.12
CA ARG A 65 -9.23 9.91 2.54
C ARG A 65 -9.94 8.65 2.99
N LEU A 66 -10.96 8.22 2.24
CA LEU A 66 -11.72 7.00 2.53
C LEU A 66 -10.86 5.74 2.30
N MET A 67 -10.10 5.71 1.21
CA MET A 67 -9.19 4.61 0.89
C MET A 67 -8.11 4.44 1.97
N PHE A 68 -7.39 5.49 2.35
CA PHE A 68 -6.34 5.41 3.37
C PHE A 68 -6.90 4.99 4.74
N GLN A 69 -8.07 5.50 5.12
CA GLN A 69 -8.73 5.08 6.35
C GLN A 69 -9.03 3.58 6.36
N GLU A 70 -9.60 3.06 5.27
CA GLU A 70 -9.94 1.64 5.18
C GLU A 70 -8.68 0.76 5.09
N GLN A 71 -7.65 1.19 4.36
CA GLN A 71 -6.39 0.46 4.28
C GLN A 71 -5.74 0.33 5.67
N LEU A 72 -5.72 1.42 6.46
CA LEU A 72 -5.20 1.40 7.82
C LEU A 72 -6.00 0.46 8.72
N ARG A 73 -7.33 0.45 8.60
CA ARG A 73 -8.20 -0.48 9.35
C ARG A 73 -7.88 -1.94 9.01
N LEU A 74 -7.75 -2.27 7.73
CA LEU A 74 -7.44 -3.64 7.27
C LEU A 74 -6.06 -4.09 7.73
N LEU A 75 -5.06 -3.20 7.63
CA LEU A 75 -3.71 -3.50 8.13
C LEU A 75 -3.68 -3.65 9.65
N GLU A 76 -4.50 -2.92 10.41
CA GLU A 76 -4.57 -3.07 11.87
C GLU A 76 -5.10 -4.45 12.28
N LEU A 77 -6.05 -5.01 11.50
CA LEU A 77 -6.54 -6.38 11.72
C LEU A 77 -5.44 -7.43 11.52
N ALA A 78 -4.51 -7.19 10.59
CA ALA A 78 -3.39 -8.09 10.34
C ALA A 78 -2.24 -7.87 11.34
N SER A 79 -1.85 -6.61 11.57
CA SER A 79 -0.74 -6.23 12.43
C SER A 79 -0.76 -4.73 12.73
N LYS A 80 -0.81 -4.38 14.02
CA LYS A 80 -0.71 -2.98 14.46
C LYS A 80 0.60 -2.31 14.03
N LYS A 81 1.71 -3.07 13.95
CA LYS A 81 3.00 -2.58 13.46
C LYS A 81 2.88 -2.14 12.00
N TRP A 82 2.21 -2.92 11.16
CA TRP A 82 2.02 -2.62 9.75
C TRP A 82 1.11 -1.40 9.54
N ARG A 83 0.02 -1.28 10.32
CA ARG A 83 -0.81 -0.07 10.32
C ARG A 83 0.01 1.18 10.65
N LEU A 84 0.88 1.13 11.66
CA LEU A 84 1.73 2.27 12.04
C LEU A 84 2.74 2.61 10.95
N LYS A 85 3.39 1.61 10.35
CA LYS A 85 4.30 1.81 9.21
C LYS A 85 3.58 2.50 8.04
N ARG A 86 2.40 1.99 7.67
CA ARG A 86 1.61 2.55 6.57
C ARG A 86 1.10 3.96 6.85
N GLU A 87 0.77 4.29 8.09
CA GLU A 87 0.38 5.66 8.46
C GLU A 87 1.52 6.66 8.24
N LEU A 88 2.78 6.28 8.47
CA LEU A 88 3.94 7.13 8.17
C LEU A 88 4.11 7.32 6.67
N GLU A 89 4.02 6.25 5.88
CA GLU A 89 4.08 6.33 4.41
C GLU A 89 2.97 7.22 3.83
N ILE A 90 1.74 7.09 4.35
CA ILE A 90 0.61 7.94 3.95
C ILE A 90 0.88 9.41 4.26
N LYS A 91 1.47 9.73 5.43
CA LYS A 91 1.87 11.10 5.77
C LYS A 91 2.91 11.63 4.79
N GLU A 92 3.88 10.81 4.36
CA GLU A 92 4.86 11.20 3.34
C GLU A 92 4.21 11.46 1.98
N VAL A 93 3.29 10.59 1.56
CA VAL A 93 2.52 10.77 0.32
C VAL A 93 1.72 12.07 0.37
N LEU A 94 1.04 12.36 1.49
CA LEU A 94 0.26 13.58 1.66
C LEU A 94 1.12 14.83 1.80
N GLY A 95 2.35 14.71 2.30
CA GLY A 95 3.32 15.80 2.29
C GLY A 95 3.71 16.23 0.87
N LYS A 96 3.77 15.28 -0.07
CA LYS A 96 4.11 15.54 -1.49
C LYS A 96 2.88 15.85 -2.34
N ALA A 97 1.76 15.21 -2.05
CA ALA A 97 0.50 15.33 -2.75
C ALA A 97 -0.65 15.46 -1.73
N PRO A 98 -0.88 16.65 -1.17
CA PRO A 98 -1.95 16.88 -0.18
C PRO A 98 -3.32 16.48 -0.71
N TYR A 99 -4.30 16.35 0.19
CA TYR A 99 -5.68 16.15 -0.22
C TYR A 99 -6.15 17.28 -1.13
N ASN A 100 -6.95 16.94 -2.14
CA ASN A 100 -7.59 17.94 -2.99
C ASN A 100 -8.86 18.43 -2.29
N ASP A 101 -8.67 19.02 -1.12
CA ASP A 101 -9.69 19.77 -0.43
C ASP A 101 -9.75 21.12 -1.14
N ARG A 102 -10.46 21.22 -2.28
CA ARG A 102 -10.74 22.53 -2.88
C ARG A 102 -11.44 23.35 -1.80
N THR A 103 -10.74 24.30 -1.20
CA THR A 103 -11.37 25.36 -0.42
C THR A 103 -12.33 26.06 -1.36
N SER A 104 -13.62 25.84 -1.12
CA SER A 104 -14.69 26.59 -1.75
C SER A 104 -14.61 28.04 -1.34
#